data_AF-A0A6L3EIT5-F1
#
_entry.id   AF-A0A6L3EIT5-F1
#
_cell.length_a   1.000
_cell.length_b   1.000
_cell.length_c   1.000
_cell.angle_alpha   90.00
_cell.angle_beta   90.00
_cell.angle_gamma   90.00
#
_symmetry.space_group_name_H-M   'P 1'
#
loop_
_entity.id
_entity.type
_entity.pdbx_description
1 polymer ?
#
loop_
_entity_poly.entity_id
_entity_poly.type
_entity_poly.pdbx_seq_one_letter_code
_entity_poly.pdbx_strand_id
1 'polypeptide(L)' 'MNTTYYETVDKLEKMGVDKEYIQGWIGGYFGNPQREEQRVTEAYTAGYEDGQNHKTESAVDFKQ' A
#
# COMPACT_ATOMS: atom_id res chain seq x y z
N MET A 1 16.93 5.03 -9.40
CA MET A 1 16.02 4.59 -8.33
C MET A 1 14.85 5.55 -8.30
N ASN A 2 13.61 5.05 -8.19
CA ASN A 2 12.43 5.91 -8.08
C ASN A 2 12.31 6.40 -6.62
N THR A 3 12.68 7.65 -6.37
CA THR A 3 12.75 8.24 -5.03
C THR A 3 11.38 8.25 -4.33
N THR A 4 10.31 8.57 -5.06
CA THR A 4 8.94 8.64 -4.54
C THR A 4 8.47 7.32 -3.93
N TYR A 5 8.80 6.20 -4.57
CA TYR A 5 8.47 4.86 -4.06
C TYR A 5 9.10 4.62 -2.69
N TYR A 6 10.42 4.78 -2.57
CA TYR A 6 11.15 4.50 -1.34
C TYR A 6 10.75 5.46 -0.21
N GLU A 7 10.58 6.75 -0.51
CA GLU A 7 10.12 7.74 0.47
C GLU A 7 8.70 7.43 0.97
N THR A 8 7.80 7.00 0.09
CA THR A 8 6.43 6.67 0.49
C THR A 8 6.38 5.42 1.36
N VAL A 9 7.09 4.36 0.98
CA VAL A 9 7.15 3.12 1.79
C VAL A 9 7.79 3.38 3.15
N ASP A 10 8.93 4.09 3.20
CA ASP A 10 9.60 4.47 4.45
C ASP A 10 8.67 5.30 5.37
N LYS A 11 7.91 6.24 4.80
CA LYS A 11 6.91 7.01 5.55
C LYS A 11 5.81 6.10 6.11
N LEU A 12 5.25 5.19 5.31
CA LEU A 12 4.19 4.28 5.76
C LEU A 12 4.67 3.33 6.86
N GLU A 13 5.89 2.78 6.73
CA GLU A 13 6.52 1.94 7.75
C GLU A 13 6.73 2.70 9.05
N LYS A 14 7.27 3.93 8.99
CA LYS A 14 7.46 4.80 10.17
C LYS A 14 6.15 5.22 10.81
N MET A 15 5.07 5.33 10.03
CA MET A 15 3.73 5.63 10.53
C MET A 15 3.10 4.43 11.27
N GLY A 16 3.67 3.23 11.18
CA GLY A 16 3.10 2.03 11.79
C GLY A 16 1.84 1.53 11.07
N VAL A 17 1.76 1.78 9.76
CA VAL A 17 0.63 1.33 8.93
C VAL A 17 0.69 -0.18 8.76
N ASP A 18 -0.48 -0.82 8.65
CA ASP A 18 -0.61 -2.25 8.45
C ASP A 18 0.23 -2.73 7.26
N LYS A 19 0.91 -3.87 7.45
CA LYS A 19 1.79 -4.45 6.43
C LYS A 19 1.04 -4.86 5.18
N GLU A 20 -0.20 -5.31 5.31
CA GLU A 20 -1.03 -5.66 4.15
C GLU A 20 -1.38 -4.42 3.32
N TYR A 21 -1.63 -3.28 3.95
CA TYR A 21 -1.78 -2.00 3.27
C TYR A 21 -0.53 -1.62 2.49
N ILE A 22 0.65 -1.68 3.12
CA ILE A 22 1.93 -1.35 2.47
C ILE A 22 2.17 -2.28 1.27
N GLN A 23 1.90 -3.57 1.41
CA GLN A 23 2.04 -4.54 0.32
C GLN A 23 1.04 -4.30 -0.83
N GLY A 24 -0.20 -3.93 -0.51
CA GLY A 24 -1.18 -3.47 -1.49
C GLY A 24 -0.64 -2.29 -2.26
N TRP A 25 -0.18 -1.26 -1.55
CA TRP A 25 0.36 -0.03 -2.13
C TRP A 25 1.51 -0.28 -3.09
N ILE A 26 2.48 -1.11 -2.70
CA ILE A 26 3.59 -1.53 -3.57
C ILE A 26 3.05 -2.21 -4.84
N GLY A 27 2.09 -3.13 -4.70
CA GLY A 27 1.49 -3.85 -5.82
C GLY A 27 0.78 -2.91 -6.80
N GLY A 28 -0.04 -1.99 -6.29
CA GLY A 28 -0.76 -0.99 -7.08
C GLY A 28 0.18 -0.02 -7.79
N TYR A 29 1.23 0.46 -7.09
CA TYR A 29 2.23 1.39 -7.62
C TYR A 29 2.96 0.83 -8.85
N PHE A 30 3.29 -0.47 -8.84
CA PHE A 30 3.95 -1.13 -9.97
C PHE A 30 2.97 -1.70 -11.00
N GLY A 31 1.65 -1.63 -10.76
CA GLY A 31 0.65 -2.24 -11.64
C GLY A 31 0.73 -3.76 -11.69
N ASN A 32 1.16 -4.40 -10.59
CA ASN A 32 1.20 -5.85 -10.49
C ASN A 32 -0.23 -6.41 -10.46
N PRO A 33 -0.48 -7.64 -10.95
CA PRO A 33 -1.75 -8.30 -10.72
C PRO A 33 -2.09 -8.38 -9.22
N GLN A 34 -3.36 -8.21 -8.90
CA GLN A 34 -3.83 -8.40 -7.52
C GLN A 34 -3.59 -9.84 -7.08
N ARG A 35 -3.39 -10.02 -5.76
CA ARG A 35 -3.29 -11.33 -5.13
C ARG A 35 -4.59 -12.12 -5.30
N GLU A 36 -4.51 -13.43 -5.05
CA GLU A 36 -5.68 -14.30 -5.06
C GLU A 36 -6.74 -13.83 -4.05
N GLU A 37 -8.04 -13.97 -4.38
CA GLU A 37 -9.16 -13.47 -3.57
C GLU A 37 -9.12 -13.95 -2.10
N GLN A 38 -8.58 -15.14 -1.84
CA GLN A 38 -8.44 -15.66 -0.47
C GLN A 38 -7.32 -15.00 0.35
N ARG A 39 -6.47 -14.21 -0.30
CA ARG A 39 -5.28 -13.57 0.28
C ARG A 39 -5.37 -12.04 0.26
N VAL A 40 -6.45 -11.48 -0.27
CA VAL A 40 -6.73 -10.05 -0.16
C VAL A 40 -7.42 -9.75 1.17
N THR A 41 -7.00 -8.67 1.80
CA THR A 41 -7.62 -8.12 3.00
C THR A 41 -8.14 -6.72 2.68
N GLU A 42 -8.97 -6.16 3.54
CA GLU A 42 -9.44 -4.77 3.39
C GLU A 42 -8.27 -3.79 3.31
N ALA A 43 -7.28 -3.95 4.19
CA ALA A 43 -6.04 -3.17 4.18
C ALA A 43 -5.29 -3.29 2.84
N TYR A 44 -5.12 -4.52 2.33
CA TYR A 44 -4.46 -4.75 1.05
C TYR A 44 -5.20 -4.07 -0.11
N THR A 45 -6.52 -4.21 -0.18
CA THR A 45 -7.33 -3.62 -1.26
C THR A 45 -7.23 -2.10 -1.24
N ALA A 46 -7.38 -1.48 -0.06
CA ALA A 46 -7.23 -0.03 0.09
C ALA A 46 -5.82 0.44 -0.28
N GLY A 47 -4.79 -0.29 0.17
CA GLY A 47 -3.41 -0.01 -0.21
C GLY A 47 -3.21 -0.10 -1.72
N TYR A 48 -3.73 -1.14 -2.37
CA TYR A 48 -3.61 -1.36 -3.81
C TYR A 48 -4.24 -0.24 -4.62
N GLU A 49 -5.45 0.20 -4.27
CA GLU A 49 -6.12 1.33 -4.92
C GLU A 49 -5.33 2.64 -4.74
N ASP A 50 -4.87 2.93 -3.51
CA ASP A 50 -4.05 4.10 -3.23
C ASP A 50 -2.71 4.04 -4.00
N GLY A 51 -2.11 2.86 -4.10
CA GLY A 51 -0.89 2.60 -4.86
C GLY A 51 -1.06 2.89 -6.36
N GLN A 52 -2.15 2.43 -6.97
CA GLN A 52 -2.47 2.70 -8.38
C GLN A 52 -2.63 4.20 -8.65
N ASN A 53 -3.12 4.94 -7.66
CA ASN A 53 -3.33 6.38 -7.75
C ASN A 53 -2.13 7.21 -7.24
N HIS A 54 -1.04 6.55 -6.81
CA HIS A 54 0.14 7.16 -6.19
C HIS A 54 -0.19 8.07 -4.98
N LYS A 55 -1.14 7.65 -4.14
CA LYS A 55 -1.65 8.36 -2.96
C LYS A 55 -1.50 7.51 -1.70
N THR A 56 -1.76 8.09 -0.53
CA THR A 56 -1.75 7.39 0.78
C THR A 56 -2.90 7.87 1.67
N GLU A 57 -4.05 8.20 1.05
CA GLU A 57 -5.21 8.78 1.70
C GLU A 57 -5.82 7.81 2.72
N SER A 58 -5.86 6.53 2.38
CA SER A 58 -6.47 5.48 3.21
C SER A 58 -5.53 4.94 4.29
N ALA A 59 -4.24 5.31 4.27
CA ALA A 59 -3.22 4.77 5.16
C ALA A 59 -3.50 5.00 6.66
N VAL A 60 -4.18 6.11 6.99
CA VAL A 60 -4.49 6.46 8.38
C VAL A 60 -5.50 5.52 9.03
N ASP A 61 -6.38 4.91 8.22
CA ASP A 61 -7.41 3.98 8.69
C ASP A 61 -6.82 2.61 9.06
N PHE A 62 -5.63 2.30 8.55
CA PHE A 62 -4.92 1.04 8.79
C PHE A 62 -3.69 1.22 9.69
N LYS A 63 -3.64 2.27 10.51
CA LYS A 63 -2.57 2.45 11.49
C LYS A 63 -2.79 1.56 12.73
N GLN A 64 -1.74 0.88 13.18
CA GLN A 64 -1.76 0.09 14.42
C GLN A 64 -1.44 0.93 15.67
#